data_AF-A0AAX3BDI0-F1
#
_entry.id   AF-A0AAX3BDI0-F1
#
_cell.length_a   1.000
_cell.length_b   1.000
_cell.length_c   1.000
_cell.angle_alpha   90.00
_cell.angle_beta   90.00
_cell.angle_gamma   90.00
#
_symmetry.space_group_name_H-M   'P 1'
#
loop_
_entity.id
_entity.type
_entity.pdbx_description
1 polymer ?
#
loop_
_entity_poly.entity_id
_entity_poly.type
_entity_poly.pdbx_seq_one_letter_code
_entity_poly.pdbx_strand_id
1 'polypeptide(L)'
;MKTSKWWLVLGMVLVLLGGCGLNPASDSSEEVYDLEKATVVVELSTGNVSGGGSGISPSVIEVEELLIMGATIALSNSLGWGEVKSWTRGDPMVFTFQVPRKGIYTLTVTDWDTAGHTNVATAVIHVAAGSNYRIRVTLGGVIYIEGEDLSGLTFYSSFDDLGSTLSPLVGPRGYATTTNLSFVAGKFGNAYYAPYNVDFGIVYSNFVLPSTEGCIEFWAKLVNPPVNIPVGDAPVFVRIGEGNYEYRVLFNANDGVGGSGLCGNVHASGDGLAMVTLATGGSRYSDILSSGVTNWNHYALVWRSDGFEDGRRARLYLNGQVVSPSSYRDTLGPADIPGFTNAVIQILQNVNSSGGVIIDELRIWSYAKTNFSL
;
A
#
# COMPACT_ATOMS: atom_id res chain seq x y z
N MET A 1 57.18 49.25 -28.37
CA MET A 1 58.44 48.50 -28.16
C MET A 1 58.13 47.23 -27.39
N LYS A 2 58.55 46.08 -27.95
CA LYS A 2 58.96 44.81 -27.30
C LYS A 2 57.93 44.08 -26.40
N THR A 3 57.25 43.02 -26.93
CA THR A 3 57.54 41.56 -26.78
C THR A 3 57.07 41.00 -25.41
N SER A 4 56.47 39.81 -25.21
CA SER A 4 56.40 38.54 -25.96
C SER A 4 55.48 37.52 -25.26
N LYS A 5 54.70 36.78 -26.06
CA LYS A 5 54.49 35.31 -26.13
C LYS A 5 54.44 34.39 -24.87
N TRP A 6 53.30 33.67 -24.78
CA TRP A 6 53.00 32.22 -24.50
C TRP A 6 53.66 31.47 -23.33
N TRP A 7 52.86 30.67 -22.58
CA TRP A 7 52.83 29.19 -22.59
C TRP A 7 51.61 28.64 -21.83
N LEU A 8 51.17 27.45 -22.26
CA LEU A 8 50.08 26.59 -21.77
C LEU A 8 50.70 25.39 -21.04
N VAL A 9 50.19 24.98 -19.87
CA VAL A 9 50.42 23.63 -19.30
C VAL A 9 49.20 23.18 -18.46
N LEU A 10 48.66 22.02 -18.83
CA LEU A 10 47.72 21.17 -18.08
C LEU A 10 48.44 20.44 -16.93
N GLY A 11 47.75 20.19 -15.81
CA GLY A 11 48.21 19.25 -14.78
C GLY A 11 47.10 18.75 -13.87
N MET A 12 46.68 17.49 -14.08
CA MET A 12 45.93 16.68 -13.10
C MET A 12 46.76 16.46 -11.83
N VAL A 13 46.11 16.44 -10.66
CA VAL A 13 46.59 15.73 -9.48
C VAL A 13 45.44 14.95 -8.85
N LEU A 14 45.62 13.62 -8.83
CA LEU A 14 44.88 12.63 -8.05
C LEU A 14 45.65 12.43 -6.73
N VAL A 15 44.98 12.47 -5.58
CA VAL A 15 45.48 11.89 -4.32
C VAL A 15 44.33 11.15 -3.64
N LEU A 16 44.62 9.91 -3.25
CA LEU A 16 43.77 8.97 -2.54
C LEU A 16 44.51 8.52 -1.28
N LEU A 17 43.74 8.04 -0.29
CA LEU A 17 44.08 7.44 1.01
C LEU A 17 44.26 8.46 2.16
N GLY A 18 43.67 8.32 3.34
CA GLY A 18 42.85 7.27 3.96
C GLY A 18 42.75 7.59 5.46
N GLY A 19 41.69 7.14 6.14
CA GLY A 19 41.55 7.36 7.58
C GLY A 19 40.27 6.77 8.17
N CYS A 20 40.38 5.54 8.64
CA CYS A 20 39.35 4.80 9.36
C CYS A 20 39.14 5.38 10.77
N GLY A 21 37.89 5.40 11.26
CA GLY A 21 37.54 5.67 12.66
C GLY A 21 36.09 5.31 12.95
N LEU A 22 35.89 4.33 13.83
CA LEU A 22 34.63 3.69 14.23
C LEU A 22 33.79 4.54 15.21
N ASN A 23 32.47 4.60 14.97
CA ASN A 23 31.26 4.60 15.84
C ASN A 23 31.22 5.34 17.21
N PRO A 24 30.05 5.82 17.70
CA PRO A 24 28.70 5.28 17.44
C PRO A 24 27.61 6.31 17.04
N ALA A 25 26.60 5.83 16.34
CA ALA A 25 25.36 6.56 16.08
C ALA A 25 24.52 6.64 17.37
N SER A 26 24.27 7.86 17.83
CA SER A 26 23.20 8.18 18.77
C SER A 26 22.29 9.22 18.14
N ASP A 27 21.01 8.90 18.22
CA ASP A 27 19.86 9.80 18.34
C ASP A 27 19.30 10.52 17.11
N SER A 28 18.01 10.23 16.92
CA SER A 28 16.93 11.12 16.52
C SER A 28 17.18 12.12 15.39
N SER A 29 16.52 11.90 14.26
CA SER A 29 15.59 12.90 13.70
C SER A 29 14.77 12.28 12.58
N GLU A 30 13.52 12.71 12.56
CA GLU A 30 12.55 12.53 11.48
C GLU A 30 13.16 12.89 10.13
N GLU A 31 12.92 12.05 9.12
CA GLU A 31 12.82 12.52 7.75
C GLU A 31 11.54 11.93 7.14
N VAL A 32 10.43 12.60 7.40
CA VAL A 32 9.32 12.66 6.46
C VAL A 32 9.71 13.72 5.43
N TYR A 33 10.13 13.30 4.25
CA TYR A 33 10.04 14.13 3.06
C TYR A 33 9.63 13.24 1.88
N ASP A 34 8.32 13.21 1.62
CA ASP A 34 7.86 13.06 0.25
C ASP A 34 8.31 14.34 -0.47
N LEU A 35 9.50 14.31 -1.06
CA LEU A 35 9.99 15.43 -1.85
C LEU A 35 9.13 15.47 -3.12
N GLU A 36 8.03 16.20 -3.05
CA GLU A 36 7.37 16.77 -4.22
C GLU A 36 8.46 17.47 -5.04
N LYS A 37 8.94 16.79 -6.08
CA LYS A 37 9.95 17.36 -6.98
C LYS A 37 9.25 18.40 -7.83
N ALA A 38 9.42 19.67 -7.49
CA ALA A 38 9.04 20.77 -8.35
C ALA A 38 9.92 20.73 -9.62
N THR A 39 9.29 20.75 -10.79
CA THR A 39 10.00 20.93 -12.06
C THR A 39 10.12 22.42 -12.34
N VAL A 40 11.35 22.94 -12.41
CA VAL A 40 11.62 24.33 -12.80
C VAL A 40 12.01 24.34 -14.28
N VAL A 41 11.20 24.97 -15.12
CA VAL A 41 11.50 25.20 -16.53
C VAL A 41 12.16 26.58 -16.66
N VAL A 42 13.34 26.63 -17.29
CA VAL A 42 14.06 27.89 -17.54
C VAL A 42 14.01 28.19 -19.03
N GLU A 43 13.23 29.21 -19.40
CA GLU A 43 13.24 29.75 -20.76
C GLU A 43 14.20 30.94 -20.84
N LEU A 44 15.11 30.93 -21.83
CA LEU A 44 16.03 32.02 -22.08
C LEU A 44 15.48 32.90 -23.21
N SER A 45 15.12 34.13 -22.89
CA SER A 45 14.76 35.17 -23.86
C SER A 45 15.94 36.13 -24.04
N THR A 46 16.38 36.33 -25.29
CA THR A 46 17.21 37.50 -25.61
C THR A 46 16.26 38.64 -25.97
N GLY A 47 16.10 39.60 -25.05
CA GLY A 47 15.38 40.83 -25.38
C GLY A 47 16.01 41.46 -26.63
N ASN A 48 15.20 41.76 -27.64
CA ASN A 48 15.67 42.53 -28.80
C ASN A 48 16.09 43.92 -28.30
N VAL A 49 17.38 44.13 -28.10
CA VAL A 49 17.93 45.46 -27.78
C VAL A 49 18.01 46.27 -29.07
N SER A 50 16.86 46.72 -29.56
CA SER A 50 16.80 47.74 -30.60
C SER A 50 16.89 49.12 -29.93
N GLY A 51 18.09 49.68 -29.83
CA GLY A 51 18.28 51.10 -29.53
C GLY A 51 19.47 51.39 -28.63
N GLY A 52 20.48 52.08 -29.17
CA GLY A 52 21.71 52.40 -28.48
C GLY A 52 21.49 53.24 -27.22
N GLY A 53 21.95 52.71 -26.09
CA GLY A 53 22.03 53.39 -24.81
C GLY A 53 22.69 52.45 -23.82
N SER A 54 23.87 52.81 -23.34
CA SER A 54 24.74 51.98 -22.50
C SER A 54 24.20 51.79 -21.08
N GLY A 55 23.15 50.99 -20.94
CA GLY A 55 22.69 50.45 -19.67
C GLY A 55 22.51 48.95 -19.83
N ILE A 56 23.46 48.16 -19.33
CA ILE A 56 23.26 46.72 -19.17
C ILE A 56 22.24 46.59 -18.04
N SER A 57 20.97 46.36 -18.36
CA SER A 57 19.99 45.98 -17.35
C SER A 57 20.44 44.64 -16.76
N PRO A 58 20.52 44.49 -15.43
CA PRO A 58 20.82 43.21 -14.82
C PRO A 58 19.79 42.18 -15.27
N SER A 59 20.22 40.95 -15.54
CA SER A 59 19.29 39.83 -15.75
C SER A 59 18.42 39.68 -14.51
N VAL A 60 17.10 39.85 -14.68
CA VAL A 60 16.11 39.61 -13.63
C VAL A 60 15.57 38.20 -13.85
N ILE A 61 15.57 37.37 -12.78
CA ILE A 61 14.89 36.08 -12.75
C ILE A 61 13.57 36.33 -12.03
N GLU A 62 12.46 36.24 -12.75
CA GLU A 62 11.12 36.28 -12.17
C GLU A 62 10.61 34.84 -12.06
N VAL A 63 10.17 34.45 -10.87
CA VAL A 63 9.58 33.13 -10.60
C VAL A 63 8.11 33.37 -10.26
N GLU A 64 7.22 32.87 -11.10
CA GLU A 64 5.78 32.90 -10.86
C GLU A 64 5.29 31.47 -10.58
N GLU A 65 4.51 31.32 -9.50
CA GLU A 65 3.80 30.07 -9.22
C GLU A 65 2.56 30.02 -10.10
N LEU A 66 2.52 29.06 -11.04
CA LEU A 66 1.38 28.89 -11.93
C LEU A 66 0.44 27.83 -11.37
N LEU A 67 -0.83 28.21 -11.18
CA LEU A 67 -1.85 27.34 -10.63
C LEU A 67 -2.53 26.55 -11.75
N ILE A 68 -2.59 25.23 -11.62
CA ILE A 68 -3.38 24.40 -12.54
C ILE A 68 -4.87 24.72 -12.34
N MET A 69 -5.52 25.09 -13.45
CA MET A 69 -6.92 25.52 -13.49
C MET A 69 -7.87 24.39 -13.87
N GLY A 70 -7.38 23.43 -14.66
CA GLY A 70 -8.15 22.26 -15.04
C GLY A 70 -7.33 21.24 -15.82
N ALA A 71 -7.95 20.11 -16.09
CA ALA A 71 -7.37 19.04 -16.90
C ALA A 71 -8.45 18.27 -17.67
N THR A 72 -8.08 17.72 -18.81
CA THR A 72 -8.83 16.65 -19.49
C THR A 72 -8.07 15.35 -19.39
N ILE A 73 -8.75 14.29 -18.96
CA ILE A 73 -8.23 12.93 -18.86
C ILE A 73 -8.96 12.08 -19.90
N ALA A 74 -8.24 11.64 -20.92
CA ALA A 74 -8.78 10.84 -22.02
C ALA A 74 -8.17 9.44 -22.00
N LEU A 75 -9.00 8.40 -22.04
CA LEU A 75 -8.58 7.01 -22.23
C LEU A 75 -9.13 6.52 -23.57
N SER A 76 -8.26 6.07 -24.47
CA SER A 76 -8.66 5.64 -25.82
C SER A 76 -7.90 4.41 -26.29
N ASN A 77 -8.37 3.74 -27.35
CA ASN A 77 -7.64 2.66 -28.01
C ASN A 77 -7.61 2.83 -29.54
N SER A 78 -6.78 2.04 -30.21
CA SER A 78 -6.65 2.06 -31.68
C SER A 78 -7.88 1.52 -32.41
N LEU A 79 -8.86 0.95 -31.70
CA LEU A 79 -10.09 0.41 -32.25
C LEU A 79 -11.24 1.44 -32.25
N GLY A 80 -10.95 2.69 -31.90
CA GLY A 80 -11.90 3.80 -31.95
C GLY A 80 -12.79 3.95 -30.72
N TRP A 81 -12.53 3.20 -29.65
CA TRP A 81 -13.17 3.50 -28.36
C TRP A 81 -12.36 4.58 -27.63
N GLY A 82 -13.06 5.54 -27.04
CA GLY A 82 -12.46 6.48 -26.11
C GLY A 82 -13.49 7.14 -25.21
N GLU A 83 -13.06 7.51 -24.02
CA GLU A 83 -13.82 8.29 -23.06
C GLU A 83 -12.95 9.45 -22.58
N VAL A 84 -13.55 10.63 -22.44
CA VAL A 84 -12.88 11.84 -21.97
C VAL A 84 -13.63 12.35 -20.74
N LYS A 85 -12.88 12.67 -19.70
CA LYS A 85 -13.37 13.33 -18.49
C LYS A 85 -12.68 14.66 -18.32
N SER A 86 -13.39 15.62 -17.76
CA SER A 86 -12.86 16.94 -17.44
C SER A 86 -12.77 17.08 -15.93
N TRP A 87 -11.74 17.77 -15.47
CA TRP A 87 -11.51 18.16 -14.09
C TRP A 87 -11.30 19.67 -14.06
N THR A 88 -11.90 20.32 -13.09
CA THR A 88 -11.63 21.70 -12.70
C THR A 88 -11.31 21.76 -11.22
N ARG A 89 -10.65 22.82 -10.79
CA ARG A 89 -10.30 22.99 -9.38
C ARG A 89 -11.54 22.96 -8.49
N GLY A 90 -11.58 21.98 -7.57
CA GLY A 90 -12.73 21.73 -6.69
C GLY A 90 -13.48 20.43 -7.01
N ASP A 91 -13.26 19.86 -8.20
CA ASP A 91 -13.79 18.55 -8.55
C ASP A 91 -13.03 17.42 -7.84
N PRO A 92 -13.68 16.25 -7.64
CA PRO A 92 -13.01 15.06 -7.12
C PRO A 92 -11.77 14.67 -7.93
N MET A 93 -10.72 14.21 -7.24
CA MET A 93 -9.45 13.79 -7.85
C MET A 93 -9.46 12.34 -8.37
N VAL A 94 -10.60 11.65 -8.28
CA VAL A 94 -10.72 10.23 -8.65
C VAL A 94 -11.70 10.08 -9.81
N PHE A 95 -11.22 9.43 -10.87
CA PHE A 95 -11.98 9.20 -12.09
C PHE A 95 -12.03 7.71 -12.43
N THR A 96 -13.21 7.21 -12.77
CA THR A 96 -13.40 5.80 -13.17
C THR A 96 -13.78 5.70 -14.64
N PHE A 97 -12.98 4.98 -15.42
CA PHE A 97 -13.26 4.65 -16.82
C PHE A 97 -13.78 3.22 -16.92
N GLN A 98 -14.88 3.03 -17.65
CA GLN A 98 -15.46 1.69 -17.88
C GLN A 98 -15.00 1.18 -19.23
N VAL A 99 -13.95 0.35 -19.22
CA VAL A 99 -13.29 -0.12 -20.45
C VAL A 99 -14.00 -1.38 -20.97
N PRO A 100 -14.60 -1.35 -22.18
CA PRO A 100 -15.48 -2.44 -22.62
C PRO A 100 -14.73 -3.68 -23.14
N ARG A 101 -13.42 -3.59 -23.37
CA ARG A 101 -12.62 -4.64 -24.03
C ARG A 101 -11.20 -4.67 -23.50
N LYS A 102 -10.60 -5.87 -23.46
CA LYS A 102 -9.15 -6.02 -23.31
C LYS A 102 -8.40 -5.41 -24.51
N GLY A 103 -7.18 -4.92 -24.30
CA GLY A 103 -6.36 -4.36 -25.36
C GLY A 103 -5.37 -3.31 -24.88
N ILE A 104 -4.72 -2.67 -25.84
CA ILE A 104 -3.80 -1.56 -25.57
C ILE A 104 -4.62 -0.26 -25.59
N TYR A 105 -4.53 0.48 -24.49
CA TYR A 105 -5.14 1.79 -24.34
C TYR A 105 -4.06 2.85 -24.16
N THR A 106 -4.34 4.05 -24.65
CA THR A 106 -3.54 5.24 -24.40
C THR A 106 -4.33 6.14 -23.46
N LEU A 107 -3.75 6.40 -22.29
CA LEU A 107 -4.18 7.47 -21.41
C LEU A 107 -3.46 8.75 -21.81
N THR A 108 -4.21 9.81 -22.01
CA THR A 108 -3.71 11.16 -22.29
C THR A 108 -4.27 12.09 -21.23
N VAL A 109 -3.39 12.83 -20.56
CA VAL A 109 -3.76 13.90 -19.64
C VAL A 109 -3.29 15.20 -20.25
N THR A 110 -4.20 16.15 -20.37
CA THR A 110 -3.90 17.52 -20.80
C THR A 110 -4.33 18.45 -19.69
N ASP A 111 -3.39 19.12 -19.03
CA ASP A 111 -3.66 20.14 -18.01
C ASP A 111 -3.37 21.54 -18.54
N TRP A 112 -3.97 22.54 -17.90
CA TRP A 112 -3.69 23.94 -18.19
C TRP A 112 -3.67 24.80 -16.94
N ASP A 113 -2.83 25.84 -16.97
CA ASP A 113 -2.60 26.75 -15.84
C ASP A 113 -3.26 28.12 -16.02
N THR A 114 -3.08 28.99 -15.03
CA THR A 114 -3.59 30.37 -15.02
C THR A 114 -2.98 31.26 -16.10
N ALA A 115 -1.80 30.93 -16.61
CA ALA A 115 -1.15 31.65 -17.71
C ALA A 115 -1.57 31.11 -19.09
N GLY A 116 -2.37 30.04 -19.13
CA GLY A 116 -2.84 29.41 -20.36
C GLY A 116 -1.83 28.45 -20.97
N HIS A 117 -0.77 28.07 -20.25
CA HIS A 117 0.10 26.99 -20.71
C HIS A 117 -0.66 25.67 -20.67
N THR A 118 -0.26 24.73 -21.52
CA THR A 118 -0.84 23.39 -21.56
C THR A 118 0.27 22.36 -21.46
N ASN A 119 0.12 21.41 -20.55
CA ASN A 119 1.00 20.23 -20.49
C ASN A 119 0.23 19.02 -20.97
N VAL A 120 0.91 18.16 -21.74
CA VAL A 120 0.35 16.91 -22.22
C VAL A 120 1.26 15.77 -21.80
N ALA A 121 0.69 14.81 -21.08
CA ALA A 121 1.35 13.57 -20.75
C ALA A 121 0.55 12.40 -21.34
N THR A 122 1.26 11.37 -21.81
CA THR A 122 0.64 10.15 -22.34
C THR A 122 1.27 8.92 -21.75
N ALA A 123 0.48 7.86 -21.60
CA ALA A 123 0.95 6.59 -21.10
C ALA A 123 0.16 5.42 -21.71
N VAL A 124 0.87 4.34 -22.02
CA VAL A 124 0.30 3.15 -22.67
C VAL A 124 -0.04 2.10 -21.62
N ILE A 125 -1.27 1.61 -21.64
CA ILE A 125 -1.81 0.65 -20.67
C ILE A 125 -2.22 -0.62 -21.42
N HIS A 126 -1.70 -1.76 -20.98
CA HIS A 126 -2.10 -3.07 -21.48
C HIS A 126 -3.21 -3.61 -20.60
N VAL A 127 -4.46 -3.35 -20.98
CA VAL A 127 -5.66 -3.75 -20.22
C VAL A 127 -5.97 -5.21 -20.49
N ALA A 128 -5.87 -6.04 -19.44
CA ALA A 128 -6.27 -7.44 -19.42
C ALA A 128 -7.72 -7.59 -18.97
N ALA A 129 -8.34 -8.71 -19.37
CA ALA A 129 -9.71 -9.01 -18.96
C ALA A 129 -9.73 -9.43 -17.47
N GLY A 130 -10.67 -8.87 -16.70
CA GLY A 130 -10.83 -9.19 -15.28
C GLY A 130 -9.86 -8.47 -14.33
N SER A 131 -9.01 -7.58 -14.84
CA SER A 131 -8.08 -6.78 -14.04
C SER A 131 -8.61 -5.37 -13.81
N ASN A 132 -8.33 -4.79 -12.65
CA ASN A 132 -8.54 -3.38 -12.36
C ASN A 132 -7.20 -2.66 -12.33
N TYR A 133 -7.18 -1.41 -12.78
CA TYR A 133 -5.98 -0.60 -12.87
C TYR A 133 -6.20 0.69 -12.08
N ARG A 134 -5.22 1.08 -11.25
CA ARG A 134 -5.24 2.35 -10.53
C ARG A 134 -4.09 3.20 -11.04
N ILE A 135 -4.41 4.33 -11.66
CA ILE A 135 -3.40 5.20 -12.27
C ILE A 135 -3.31 6.47 -11.45
N ARG A 136 -2.10 6.84 -11.01
CA ARG A 136 -1.83 8.09 -10.32
C ARG A 136 -1.27 9.09 -11.31
N VAL A 137 -1.95 10.22 -11.45
CA VAL A 137 -1.54 11.31 -12.35
C VAL A 137 -1.12 12.49 -11.49
N THR A 138 0.08 13.00 -11.72
CA THR A 138 0.51 14.28 -11.15
C THR A 138 0.38 15.33 -12.25
N LEU A 139 -0.52 16.29 -12.05
CA LEU A 139 -0.67 17.43 -12.96
C LEU A 139 0.61 18.25 -12.96
N GLY A 140 1.03 18.76 -14.12
CA GLY A 140 2.32 19.44 -14.27
C GLY A 140 3.51 18.55 -14.65
N GLY A 141 3.27 17.29 -15.08
CA GLY A 141 4.20 16.63 -16.01
C GLY A 141 4.57 15.17 -15.81
N VAL A 142 3.92 14.38 -14.94
CA VAL A 142 4.23 12.94 -14.84
C VAL A 142 2.98 12.08 -14.65
N ILE A 143 2.77 11.12 -15.55
CA ILE A 143 1.79 10.04 -15.39
C ILE A 143 2.51 8.82 -14.83
N TYR A 144 2.08 8.36 -13.65
CA TYR A 144 2.49 7.09 -13.07
C TYR A 144 1.39 6.05 -13.30
N ILE A 145 1.65 5.08 -14.20
CA ILE A 145 0.78 3.90 -14.31
C ILE A 145 1.29 2.86 -13.31
N GLU A 146 0.60 2.74 -12.18
CA GLU A 146 0.72 1.56 -11.33
C GLU A 146 -0.34 0.54 -11.77
N GLY A 147 0.03 -0.38 -12.65
CA GLY A 147 -0.78 -1.58 -12.83
C GLY A 147 -0.62 -2.46 -11.59
N GLU A 148 -1.66 -2.61 -10.78
CA GLU A 148 -1.68 -3.68 -9.79
C GLU A 148 -1.87 -4.99 -10.56
N ASP A 149 -0.82 -5.80 -10.65
CA ASP A 149 -0.94 -7.13 -11.23
C ASP A 149 -1.87 -7.95 -10.32
N LEU A 150 -3.12 -8.11 -10.75
CA LEU A 150 -4.10 -8.93 -10.04
C LEU A 150 -3.90 -10.43 -10.32
N SER A 151 -2.85 -10.83 -11.04
CA SER A 151 -2.52 -12.24 -11.20
C SER A 151 -2.30 -12.88 -9.82
N GLY A 152 -3.01 -13.97 -9.56
CA GLY A 152 -3.01 -14.64 -8.26
C GLY A 152 -3.86 -13.96 -7.17
N LEU A 153 -4.60 -12.88 -7.44
CA LEU A 153 -5.61 -12.39 -6.51
C LEU A 153 -6.78 -13.39 -6.45
N THR A 154 -7.09 -13.90 -5.26
CA THR A 154 -8.13 -14.92 -5.02
C THR A 154 -9.34 -14.38 -4.28
N PHE A 155 -9.18 -13.28 -3.55
CA PHE A 155 -10.25 -12.58 -2.87
C PHE A 155 -9.95 -11.09 -2.80
N TYR A 156 -10.96 -10.24 -3.00
CA TYR A 156 -10.84 -8.82 -2.72
C TYR A 156 -12.18 -8.16 -2.38
N SER A 157 -12.27 -7.61 -1.18
CA SER A 157 -13.35 -6.72 -0.75
C SER A 157 -12.78 -5.37 -0.32
N SER A 158 -13.29 -4.27 -0.91
CA SER A 158 -12.92 -2.91 -0.49
C SER A 158 -13.63 -2.48 0.78
N PHE A 159 -14.76 -3.09 1.12
CA PHE A 159 -15.63 -2.67 2.23
C PHE A 159 -16.18 -1.24 2.14
N ASP A 160 -16.21 -0.64 0.94
CA ASP A 160 -16.79 0.69 0.74
C ASP A 160 -18.29 0.78 1.07
N ASP A 161 -19.03 -0.30 0.79
CA ASP A 161 -20.47 -0.39 1.00
C ASP A 161 -20.93 -1.84 1.13
N LEU A 162 -22.23 -2.04 1.33
CA LEU A 162 -22.84 -3.37 1.45
C LEU A 162 -22.59 -4.24 0.21
N GLY A 163 -22.58 -3.64 -0.97
CA GLY A 163 -22.38 -4.32 -2.25
C GLY A 163 -20.95 -4.84 -2.39
N SER A 164 -19.95 -3.98 -2.21
CA SER A 164 -18.53 -4.37 -2.26
C SER A 164 -18.13 -5.31 -1.12
N THR A 165 -18.86 -5.25 -0.01
CA THR A 165 -18.71 -6.16 1.12
C THR A 165 -19.27 -7.55 0.81
N LEU A 166 -20.54 -7.68 0.43
CA LEU A 166 -21.19 -8.98 0.26
C LEU A 166 -21.00 -9.61 -1.12
N SER A 167 -20.64 -8.81 -2.12
CA SER A 167 -20.26 -9.25 -3.47
C SER A 167 -18.87 -8.71 -3.79
N PRO A 168 -17.82 -9.31 -3.19
CA PRO A 168 -16.44 -8.87 -3.39
C PRO A 168 -16.06 -8.95 -4.87
N LEU A 169 -15.13 -8.10 -5.28
CA LEU A 169 -14.68 -7.99 -6.66
C LEU A 169 -14.07 -9.29 -7.18
N VAL A 170 -13.38 -10.01 -6.29
CA VAL A 170 -12.85 -11.35 -6.52
C VAL A 170 -13.21 -12.21 -5.31
N GLY A 171 -13.54 -13.48 -5.54
CA GLY A 171 -13.88 -14.44 -4.49
C GLY A 171 -15.38 -14.71 -4.34
N PRO A 172 -15.78 -15.56 -3.38
CA PRO A 172 -17.17 -15.93 -3.20
C PRO A 172 -18.01 -14.78 -2.63
N ARG A 173 -19.32 -14.83 -2.89
CA ARG A 173 -20.28 -13.95 -2.21
C ARG A 173 -20.34 -14.25 -0.72
N GLY A 174 -20.48 -13.20 0.06
CA GLY A 174 -20.64 -13.27 1.51
C GLY A 174 -22.07 -13.00 1.96
N TYR A 175 -22.27 -13.13 3.26
CA TYR A 175 -23.48 -12.71 3.96
C TYR A 175 -23.11 -12.03 5.27
N ALA A 176 -23.99 -11.14 5.73
CA ALA A 176 -23.88 -10.51 7.03
C ALA A 176 -24.58 -11.37 8.09
N THR A 177 -23.97 -11.50 9.27
CA THR A 177 -24.61 -12.18 10.42
C THR A 177 -25.48 -11.23 11.24
N THR A 178 -25.44 -9.93 10.93
CA THR A 178 -26.28 -8.89 11.53
C THR A 178 -26.99 -8.09 10.44
N THR A 179 -28.10 -7.46 10.80
CA THR A 179 -28.94 -6.71 9.85
C THR A 179 -28.42 -5.30 9.53
N ASN A 180 -27.52 -4.77 10.35
CA ASN A 180 -27.03 -3.39 10.23
C ASN A 180 -25.50 -3.38 10.20
N LEU A 181 -24.92 -3.60 9.01
CA LEU A 181 -23.51 -3.29 8.79
C LEU A 181 -23.30 -1.78 8.81
N SER A 182 -22.18 -1.34 9.40
CA SER A 182 -21.81 0.07 9.50
C SER A 182 -20.59 0.34 8.62
N PHE A 183 -20.69 1.37 7.79
CA PHE A 183 -19.61 1.84 6.93
C PHE A 183 -19.21 3.25 7.32
N VAL A 184 -17.91 3.48 7.50
CA VAL A 184 -17.33 4.74 7.96
C VAL A 184 -16.14 5.13 7.08
N ALA A 185 -15.60 6.34 7.22
CA ALA A 185 -14.44 6.77 6.43
C ALA A 185 -13.25 5.79 6.57
N GLY A 186 -12.82 5.27 5.41
CA GLY A 186 -11.76 4.27 5.26
C GLY A 186 -10.35 4.85 5.22
N LYS A 187 -9.37 3.97 4.97
CA LYS A 187 -8.05 4.37 4.47
C LYS A 187 -8.17 4.78 3.01
N PHE A 188 -9.00 4.06 2.25
CA PHE A 188 -9.42 4.40 0.90
C PHE A 188 -10.95 4.38 0.86
N GLY A 189 -11.58 5.46 0.41
CA GLY A 189 -13.05 5.51 0.37
C GLY A 189 -13.69 5.28 1.74
N ASN A 190 -14.55 4.27 1.81
CA ASN A 190 -15.24 3.83 3.02
C ASN A 190 -14.70 2.46 3.48
N ALA A 191 -14.93 2.14 4.74
CA ALA A 191 -14.49 0.90 5.36
C ALA A 191 -15.55 0.31 6.28
N TYR A 192 -15.47 -0.99 6.52
CA TYR A 192 -16.39 -1.68 7.42
C TYR A 192 -16.00 -1.45 8.87
N TYR A 193 -16.93 -0.91 9.67
CA TYR A 193 -16.81 -0.87 11.12
C TYR A 193 -17.41 -2.14 11.73
N ALA A 194 -16.54 -2.97 12.29
CA ALA A 194 -16.85 -4.20 12.98
C ALA A 194 -16.81 -3.96 14.51
N PRO A 195 -17.97 -3.84 15.19
CA PRO A 195 -17.99 -3.63 16.63
C PRO A 195 -17.67 -4.94 17.37
N TYR A 196 -16.96 -4.83 18.49
CA TYR A 196 -16.47 -5.99 19.25
C TYR A 196 -17.55 -6.88 19.87
N ASN A 197 -18.80 -6.43 19.92
CA ASN A 197 -19.94 -7.21 20.39
C ASN A 197 -20.60 -8.07 19.29
N VAL A 198 -19.99 -8.15 18.11
CA VAL A 198 -20.46 -8.96 16.98
C VAL A 198 -19.29 -9.80 16.48
N ASP A 199 -19.38 -11.11 16.72
CA ASP A 199 -18.47 -12.07 16.08
C ASP A 199 -18.96 -12.41 14.68
N PHE A 200 -17.99 -12.55 13.77
CA PHE A 200 -18.18 -12.97 12.39
C PHE A 200 -19.23 -12.12 11.67
N GLY A 201 -19.14 -10.78 11.82
CA GLY A 201 -20.11 -9.84 11.27
C GLY A 201 -20.36 -10.04 9.77
N ILE A 202 -19.32 -10.47 9.05
CA ILE A 202 -19.37 -10.86 7.64
C ILE A 202 -18.71 -12.24 7.48
N VAL A 203 -19.36 -13.10 6.70
CA VAL A 203 -18.89 -14.45 6.40
C VAL A 203 -18.94 -14.72 4.90
N TYR A 204 -17.88 -15.32 4.36
CA TYR A 204 -17.80 -15.80 2.98
C TYR A 204 -17.55 -17.30 2.97
N SER A 205 -18.41 -18.06 2.32
CA SER A 205 -18.31 -19.53 2.25
C SER A 205 -17.82 -19.97 0.87
N ASN A 206 -17.32 -21.21 0.78
CA ASN A 206 -16.80 -21.79 -0.45
C ASN A 206 -15.60 -21.04 -1.03
N PHE A 207 -14.74 -20.52 -0.15
CA PHE A 207 -13.49 -19.92 -0.55
C PHE A 207 -12.48 -21.01 -0.92
N VAL A 208 -11.80 -20.83 -2.05
CA VAL A 208 -10.76 -21.74 -2.52
C VAL A 208 -9.43 -21.00 -2.49
N LEU A 209 -8.45 -21.58 -1.82
CA LEU A 209 -7.08 -21.08 -1.72
C LEU A 209 -6.14 -22.19 -2.22
N PRO A 210 -5.90 -22.27 -3.54
CA PRO A 210 -5.33 -23.45 -4.17
C PRO A 210 -3.80 -23.57 -4.04
N SER A 211 -3.19 -22.99 -3.01
CA SER A 211 -1.74 -22.79 -2.97
C SER A 211 -1.11 -23.10 -1.63
N THR A 212 0.12 -23.61 -1.68
CA THR A 212 1.01 -23.78 -0.53
C THR A 212 1.82 -22.51 -0.23
N GLU A 213 1.55 -21.43 -0.97
CA GLU A 213 2.02 -20.07 -0.74
C GLU A 213 0.86 -19.08 -0.84
N GLY A 214 1.03 -17.89 -0.28
CA GLY A 214 0.00 -16.87 -0.35
C GLY A 214 0.23 -15.69 0.56
N CYS A 215 -0.73 -14.76 0.52
CA CYS A 215 -0.72 -13.56 1.34
C CYS A 215 -2.16 -13.16 1.68
N ILE A 216 -2.40 -12.84 2.95
CA ILE A 216 -3.58 -12.07 3.38
C ILE A 216 -3.08 -10.67 3.69
N GLU A 217 -3.67 -9.64 3.10
CA GLU A 217 -3.35 -8.24 3.46
C GLU A 217 -4.59 -7.38 3.57
N PHE A 218 -4.54 -6.37 4.44
CA PHE A 218 -5.62 -5.41 4.65
C PHE A 218 -5.11 -4.18 5.40
N TRP A 219 -5.93 -3.12 5.39
CA TRP A 219 -5.77 -1.99 6.28
C TRP A 219 -6.73 -2.12 7.45
N ALA A 220 -6.28 -1.80 8.67
CA ALA A 220 -7.17 -1.71 9.81
C ALA A 220 -6.73 -0.66 10.83
N LYS A 221 -7.68 -0.21 11.64
CA LYS A 221 -7.43 0.56 12.87
C LYS A 221 -8.34 0.10 14.00
N LEU A 222 -7.86 0.22 15.23
CA LEU A 222 -8.63 -0.11 16.42
C LEU A 222 -9.45 1.09 16.88
N VAL A 223 -10.66 0.83 17.37
CA VAL A 223 -11.57 1.85 17.89
C VAL A 223 -11.79 1.59 19.37
N ASN A 224 -11.28 2.49 20.21
CA ASN A 224 -11.36 2.38 21.67
C ASN A 224 -10.96 0.99 22.22
N PRO A 225 -9.82 0.40 21.81
CA PRO A 225 -9.39 -0.87 22.37
C PRO A 225 -9.00 -0.72 23.84
N PRO A 226 -9.00 -1.81 24.63
CA PRO A 226 -8.40 -1.77 25.96
C PRO A 226 -6.89 -1.47 25.86
N VAL A 227 -6.30 -0.96 26.93
CA VAL A 227 -4.87 -0.62 26.96
C VAL A 227 -3.99 -1.85 26.75
N ASN A 228 -4.34 -2.95 27.42
CA ASN A 228 -3.63 -4.21 27.34
C ASN A 228 -4.34 -5.14 26.36
N ILE A 229 -3.56 -5.93 25.63
CA ILE A 229 -4.09 -7.03 24.83
C ILE A 229 -4.52 -8.13 25.83
N PRO A 230 -5.75 -8.66 25.76
CA PRO A 230 -6.17 -9.79 26.58
C PRO A 230 -5.69 -11.12 25.99
N VAL A 231 -5.81 -12.19 26.79
CA VAL A 231 -5.63 -13.56 26.31
C VAL A 231 -6.87 -13.99 25.52
N GLY A 232 -6.66 -14.53 24.32
CA GLY A 232 -7.72 -14.95 23.40
C GLY A 232 -7.75 -14.12 22.11
N ASP A 233 -8.82 -14.25 21.34
CA ASP A 233 -9.02 -13.55 20.08
C ASP A 233 -9.25 -12.05 20.31
N ALA A 234 -8.27 -11.17 20.04
CA ALA A 234 -8.33 -9.82 20.61
C ALA A 234 -7.76 -8.65 19.78
N PRO A 235 -8.34 -8.29 18.62
CA PRO A 235 -9.30 -9.06 17.85
C PRO A 235 -8.58 -9.98 16.85
N VAL A 236 -9.25 -11.02 16.38
CA VAL A 236 -8.96 -11.64 15.08
C VAL A 236 -9.59 -10.76 14.01
N PHE A 237 -8.77 -10.20 13.12
CA PHE A 237 -9.26 -9.36 12.03
C PHE A 237 -9.94 -10.22 10.95
N VAL A 238 -9.21 -11.25 10.53
CA VAL A 238 -9.61 -12.18 9.47
C VAL A 238 -9.26 -13.58 9.93
N ARG A 239 -10.22 -14.49 9.77
CA ARG A 239 -10.05 -15.93 9.96
C ARG A 239 -10.47 -16.65 8.69
N ILE A 240 -9.64 -17.55 8.19
CA ILE A 240 -9.93 -18.41 7.04
C ILE A 240 -9.78 -19.84 7.51
N GLY A 241 -10.84 -20.66 7.48
CA GLY A 241 -10.76 -22.00 8.05
C GLY A 241 -11.44 -23.08 7.21
N GLU A 242 -10.85 -24.28 7.21
CA GLU A 242 -11.41 -25.52 6.65
C GLU A 242 -11.02 -26.71 7.55
N GLY A 243 -12.02 -27.38 8.12
CA GLY A 243 -11.78 -28.49 9.06
C GLY A 243 -11.00 -28.03 10.29
N ASN A 244 -9.84 -28.65 10.53
CA ASN A 244 -8.96 -28.31 11.66
C ASN A 244 -7.92 -27.23 11.34
N TYR A 245 -7.84 -26.78 10.09
CA TYR A 245 -6.83 -25.83 9.64
C TYR A 245 -7.40 -24.41 9.56
N GLU A 246 -6.63 -23.43 10.02
CA GLU A 246 -7.03 -22.02 9.99
C GLU A 246 -5.87 -21.08 9.71
N TYR A 247 -6.14 -20.05 8.90
CA TYR A 247 -5.26 -18.91 8.71
C TYR A 247 -5.88 -17.71 9.42
N ARG A 248 -5.13 -17.02 10.27
CA ARG A 248 -5.65 -15.87 11.01
C ARG A 248 -4.60 -14.81 11.26
N VAL A 249 -5.05 -13.56 11.24
CA VAL A 249 -4.30 -12.39 11.69
C VAL A 249 -5.05 -11.81 12.89
N LEU A 250 -4.40 -11.77 14.04
CA LEU A 250 -5.04 -11.38 15.29
C LEU A 250 -4.08 -10.66 16.23
N PHE A 251 -4.61 -10.04 17.27
CA PHE A 251 -3.85 -9.73 18.48
C PHE A 251 -4.17 -10.74 19.58
N ASN A 252 -3.18 -11.14 20.37
CA ASN A 252 -3.35 -12.02 21.53
C ASN A 252 -2.22 -11.83 22.55
N ALA A 253 -2.52 -11.82 23.85
CA ALA A 253 -1.51 -11.78 24.90
C ALA A 253 -0.77 -13.11 25.13
N ASN A 254 -1.35 -14.22 24.64
CA ASN A 254 -0.76 -15.54 24.64
C ASN A 254 -1.36 -16.36 23.48
N ASP A 255 -0.57 -16.56 22.43
CA ASP A 255 -0.96 -17.30 21.22
C ASP A 255 -1.09 -18.83 21.41
N GLY A 256 -0.78 -19.33 22.61
CA GLY A 256 -0.80 -20.75 22.95
C GLY A 256 0.52 -21.48 22.70
N VAL A 257 1.51 -20.82 22.09
CA VAL A 257 2.84 -21.38 21.81
C VAL A 257 3.99 -20.52 22.39
N GLY A 258 3.64 -19.58 23.27
CA GLY A 258 4.58 -18.83 24.12
C GLY A 258 4.82 -17.38 23.67
N GLY A 259 4.05 -16.88 22.71
CA GLY A 259 4.21 -15.58 22.10
C GLY A 259 3.00 -14.67 22.31
N SER A 260 3.16 -13.39 22.03
CA SER A 260 2.15 -12.37 22.28
C SER A 260 2.25 -11.19 21.29
N GLY A 261 1.24 -10.33 21.33
CA GLY A 261 1.17 -9.12 20.51
C GLY A 261 0.35 -9.33 19.25
N LEU A 262 0.85 -8.84 18.10
CA LEU A 262 0.25 -9.12 16.81
C LEU A 262 0.72 -10.53 16.39
N CYS A 263 -0.25 -11.37 16.09
CA CYS A 263 -0.07 -12.78 15.81
C CYS A 263 -0.56 -13.12 14.40
N GLY A 264 0.16 -14.01 13.74
CA GLY A 264 -0.27 -14.71 12.54
C GLY A 264 -0.32 -16.21 12.80
N ASN A 265 -1.24 -16.93 12.17
CA ASN A 265 -1.23 -18.38 12.18
C ASN A 265 -1.55 -18.91 10.78
N VAL A 266 -0.83 -19.97 10.37
CA VAL A 266 -1.00 -20.67 9.09
C VAL A 266 -0.92 -22.17 9.33
N HIS A 267 -1.89 -22.79 10.03
CA HIS A 267 -2.04 -24.25 10.22
C HIS A 267 -3.23 -24.57 11.16
N ALA A 268 -3.24 -25.72 11.83
CA ALA A 268 -4.19 -26.05 12.88
C ALA A 268 -4.00 -25.22 14.17
N SER A 269 -5.13 -24.90 14.81
CA SER A 269 -5.17 -24.21 16.10
C SER A 269 -4.44 -25.03 17.18
N GLY A 270 -3.43 -24.44 17.84
CA GLY A 270 -2.68 -25.07 18.94
C GLY A 270 -1.37 -25.76 18.55
N ASP A 271 -1.18 -26.08 17.26
CA ASP A 271 0.02 -26.76 16.72
C ASP A 271 0.61 -26.03 15.49
N GLY A 272 0.26 -24.76 15.29
CA GLY A 272 0.54 -24.06 14.03
C GLY A 272 1.78 -23.18 14.01
N LEU A 273 2.18 -22.79 12.78
CA LEU A 273 3.14 -21.71 12.54
C LEU A 273 2.59 -20.40 13.10
N ALA A 274 2.83 -20.17 14.38
CA ALA A 274 2.50 -18.91 15.00
C ALA A 274 3.65 -17.94 14.75
N MET A 275 3.32 -16.77 14.23
CA MET A 275 4.22 -15.63 14.19
C MET A 275 3.72 -14.66 15.23
N VAL A 276 4.61 -14.10 16.02
CA VAL A 276 4.24 -13.12 17.06
C VAL A 276 5.16 -11.91 16.96
N THR A 277 4.71 -10.75 17.40
CA THR A 277 5.61 -9.58 17.49
C THR A 277 6.44 -9.58 18.77
N LEU A 278 5.99 -10.30 19.82
CA LEU A 278 6.63 -10.30 21.13
C LEU A 278 6.77 -11.73 21.67
N ALA A 279 7.92 -12.04 22.26
CA ALA A 279 8.27 -13.39 22.74
C ALA A 279 7.83 -13.67 24.20
N THR A 280 7.17 -12.72 24.87
CA THR A 280 6.73 -12.83 26.28
C THR A 280 5.39 -12.14 26.49
N GLY A 281 4.55 -12.65 27.40
CA GLY A 281 3.20 -12.12 27.65
C GLY A 281 3.16 -10.74 28.33
N GLY A 282 1.97 -10.11 28.32
CA GLY A 282 1.72 -8.82 28.98
C GLY A 282 1.80 -7.59 28.06
N SER A 283 1.38 -7.71 26.81
CA SER A 283 1.60 -6.71 25.76
C SER A 283 0.50 -5.66 25.68
N ARG A 284 0.87 -4.41 25.40
CA ARG A 284 -0.07 -3.35 25.04
C ARG A 284 -0.13 -3.19 23.54
N TYR A 285 -1.26 -2.73 23.01
CA TYR A 285 -1.35 -2.38 21.58
C TYR A 285 -0.33 -1.30 21.22
N SER A 286 -0.06 -0.36 22.13
CA SER A 286 0.93 0.72 21.93
C SER A 286 2.36 0.24 21.76
N ASP A 287 2.68 -0.96 22.26
CA ASP A 287 4.03 -1.52 22.15
C ASP A 287 4.31 -2.05 20.73
N ILE A 288 3.26 -2.22 19.93
CA ILE A 288 3.30 -2.83 18.59
C ILE A 288 2.90 -1.79 17.54
N LEU A 289 1.85 -1.02 17.81
CA LEU A 289 1.31 0.02 16.93
C LEU A 289 1.98 1.37 17.23
N SER A 290 3.28 1.48 16.94
CA SER A 290 4.11 2.66 17.24
C SER A 290 3.64 3.93 16.55
N SER A 291 2.97 3.81 15.39
CA SER A 291 2.34 4.93 14.68
C SER A 291 1.13 5.49 15.41
N GLY A 292 0.59 4.79 16.41
CA GLY A 292 -0.62 5.12 17.15
C GLY A 292 -1.65 3.99 17.07
N VAL A 293 -2.20 3.61 18.24
CA VAL A 293 -3.15 2.48 18.38
C VAL A 293 -4.42 2.66 17.54
N THR A 294 -4.86 3.90 17.34
CA THR A 294 -6.07 4.25 16.57
C THR A 294 -5.77 4.69 15.14
N ASN A 295 -4.50 4.64 14.70
CA ASN A 295 -4.12 4.99 13.34
C ASN A 295 -4.32 3.81 12.39
N TRP A 296 -4.46 4.14 11.10
CA TRP A 296 -4.47 3.14 10.05
C TRP A 296 -3.11 2.44 9.98
N ASN A 297 -3.15 1.11 10.06
CA ASN A 297 -1.99 0.27 9.88
C ASN A 297 -2.29 -0.76 8.79
N HIS A 298 -1.29 -1.06 7.97
CA HIS A 298 -1.34 -2.16 7.02
C HIS A 298 -0.85 -3.44 7.69
N TYR A 299 -1.61 -4.51 7.54
CA TYR A 299 -1.27 -5.83 8.08
C TYR A 299 -1.16 -6.79 6.92
N ALA A 300 -0.13 -7.63 6.92
CA ALA A 300 -0.07 -8.76 6.00
C ALA A 300 0.52 -10.02 6.63
N LEU A 301 -0.07 -11.16 6.31
CA LEU A 301 0.42 -12.48 6.64
C LEU A 301 0.79 -13.20 5.36
N VAL A 302 2.06 -13.55 5.21
CA VAL A 302 2.62 -14.14 3.99
C VAL A 302 3.19 -15.51 4.32
N TRP A 303 2.93 -16.52 3.49
CA TRP A 303 3.47 -17.87 3.68
C TRP A 303 3.95 -18.49 2.38
N ARG A 304 4.87 -19.46 2.53
CA ARG A 304 5.51 -20.23 1.47
C ARG A 304 5.95 -21.60 1.98
N SER A 305 5.52 -22.68 1.34
CA SER A 305 5.94 -24.04 1.70
C SER A 305 7.44 -24.31 1.51
N ASP A 306 8.07 -23.66 0.53
CA ASP A 306 9.52 -23.77 0.29
C ASP A 306 10.34 -22.88 1.24
N GLY A 307 9.67 -22.00 2.00
CA GLY A 307 10.29 -21.07 2.92
C GLY A 307 10.85 -19.81 2.26
N PHE A 308 11.30 -18.91 3.10
CA PHE A 308 12.00 -17.69 2.75
C PHE A 308 13.52 -17.86 2.95
N GLU A 309 14.29 -16.83 2.62
CA GLU A 309 15.77 -16.84 2.65
C GLU A 309 16.34 -17.13 4.04
N ASP A 310 15.58 -16.81 5.09
CA ASP A 310 15.93 -17.04 6.49
C ASP A 310 15.43 -18.40 7.02
N GLY A 311 14.88 -19.24 6.15
CA GLY A 311 14.36 -20.57 6.46
C GLY A 311 12.95 -20.58 7.07
N ARG A 312 12.34 -19.42 7.35
CA ARG A 312 10.96 -19.34 7.85
C ARG A 312 9.98 -19.63 6.71
N ARG A 313 8.81 -20.18 7.02
CA ARG A 313 7.74 -20.42 6.04
C ARG A 313 6.57 -19.45 6.11
N ALA A 314 6.53 -18.62 7.15
CA ALA A 314 5.53 -17.58 7.28
C ALA A 314 6.14 -16.31 7.89
N ARG A 315 5.66 -15.15 7.44
CA ARG A 315 6.09 -13.83 7.89
C ARG A 315 4.87 -12.96 8.15
N LEU A 316 4.94 -12.20 9.24
CA LEU A 316 3.95 -11.20 9.58
C LEU A 316 4.54 -9.82 9.30
N TYR A 317 3.79 -9.03 8.56
CA TYR A 317 4.15 -7.67 8.17
C TYR A 317 3.20 -6.68 8.84
N LEU A 318 3.77 -5.59 9.33
CA LEU A 318 3.06 -4.42 9.82
C LEU A 318 3.65 -3.20 9.13
N ASN A 319 2.82 -2.43 8.44
CA ASN A 319 3.23 -1.27 7.65
C ASN A 319 4.41 -1.61 6.71
N GLY A 320 4.32 -2.77 6.04
CA GLY A 320 5.31 -3.24 5.07
C GLY A 320 6.62 -3.75 5.67
N GLN A 321 6.79 -3.72 6.99
CA GLN A 321 7.97 -4.24 7.67
C GLN A 321 7.69 -5.60 8.30
N VAL A 322 8.64 -6.53 8.22
CA VAL A 322 8.54 -7.82 8.92
C VAL A 322 8.65 -7.57 10.42
N VAL A 323 7.62 -7.97 11.17
CA VAL A 323 7.55 -7.77 12.63
C VAL A 323 7.63 -9.07 13.43
N SER A 324 7.60 -10.22 12.77
CA SER A 324 7.87 -11.49 13.43
C SER A 324 9.37 -11.67 13.67
N PRO A 325 9.84 -11.90 14.91
CA PRO A 325 11.24 -12.09 15.21
C PRO A 325 11.73 -13.43 14.62
N SER A 326 12.99 -13.47 14.20
CA SER A 326 13.61 -14.65 13.60
C SER A 326 13.78 -15.84 14.56
N SER A 327 13.69 -15.60 15.87
CA SER A 327 13.88 -16.61 16.92
C SER A 327 12.65 -17.44 17.24
N TYR A 328 11.49 -17.12 16.66
CA TYR A 328 10.23 -17.77 16.98
C TYR A 328 9.97 -18.96 16.05
N ARG A 329 9.52 -20.08 16.64
CA ARG A 329 9.68 -21.42 16.05
C ARG A 329 8.85 -21.64 14.78
N ASP A 330 9.52 -22.05 13.72
CA ASP A 330 8.91 -22.80 12.61
C ASP A 330 9.00 -24.29 12.97
N THR A 331 8.03 -24.80 13.75
CA THR A 331 8.04 -26.21 14.19
C THR A 331 7.48 -27.17 13.15
N LEU A 332 6.96 -26.69 12.01
CA LEU A 332 6.31 -27.53 11.01
C LEU A 332 7.26 -27.95 9.90
N GLY A 333 6.98 -29.09 9.28
CA GLY A 333 7.62 -29.58 8.07
C GLY A 333 7.06 -28.90 6.80
N PRO A 334 7.78 -29.00 5.65
CA PRO A 334 7.39 -28.31 4.41
C PRO A 334 6.06 -28.77 3.80
N ALA A 335 5.57 -29.95 4.18
CA ALA A 335 4.31 -30.52 3.70
C ALA A 335 3.06 -30.04 4.49
N ASP A 336 3.25 -29.21 5.51
CA ASP A 336 2.22 -28.96 6.52
C ASP A 336 1.42 -27.67 6.28
N ILE A 337 1.69 -26.89 5.24
CA ILE A 337 0.89 -25.69 4.91
C ILE A 337 -0.25 -26.09 3.95
N PRO A 338 -1.52 -26.16 4.41
CA PRO A 338 -2.61 -26.68 3.60
C PRO A 338 -3.14 -25.63 2.62
N GLY A 339 -3.41 -26.04 1.38
CA GLY A 339 -4.37 -25.31 0.55
C GLY A 339 -5.80 -25.50 1.09
N PHE A 340 -6.71 -24.61 0.70
CA PHE A 340 -8.13 -24.74 0.99
C PHE A 340 -8.93 -25.03 -0.27
N THR A 341 -9.84 -25.99 -0.18
CA THR A 341 -10.78 -26.33 -1.26
C THR A 341 -12.18 -25.83 -0.98
N ASN A 342 -12.50 -25.54 0.28
CA ASN A 342 -13.82 -25.11 0.70
C ASN A 342 -13.78 -24.36 2.04
N ALA A 343 -12.88 -23.39 2.17
CA ALA A 343 -12.74 -22.60 3.38
C ALA A 343 -13.87 -21.60 3.57
N VAL A 344 -13.98 -21.13 4.81
CA VAL A 344 -14.81 -20.02 5.23
C VAL A 344 -13.93 -18.86 5.64
N ILE A 345 -14.14 -17.68 5.04
CA ILE A 345 -13.55 -16.42 5.50
C ILE A 345 -14.54 -15.77 6.48
N GLN A 346 -14.06 -15.39 7.66
CA GLN A 346 -14.85 -14.73 8.69
C GLN A 346 -14.16 -13.42 9.11
N ILE A 347 -14.93 -12.33 9.16
CA ILE A 347 -14.45 -11.02 9.54
C ILE A 347 -14.87 -10.70 10.96
N LEU A 348 -13.86 -10.37 11.77
CA LEU A 348 -13.91 -10.13 13.21
C LEU A 348 -14.27 -11.37 14.05
N GLN A 349 -13.42 -11.68 15.02
CA GLN A 349 -13.78 -12.45 16.21
C GLN A 349 -13.06 -11.81 17.40
N ASN A 350 -13.74 -11.62 18.53
CA ASN A 350 -13.15 -10.81 19.57
C ASN A 350 -13.68 -11.11 21.00
N VAL A 351 -12.77 -11.13 21.99
CA VAL A 351 -13.09 -11.33 23.42
C VAL A 351 -13.39 -10.03 24.18
N ASN A 352 -13.04 -8.87 23.63
CA ASN A 352 -13.30 -7.57 24.25
C ASN A 352 -14.81 -7.23 24.24
N SER A 353 -15.31 -6.60 25.31
CA SER A 353 -16.75 -6.26 25.42
C SER A 353 -17.14 -4.91 24.81
N SER A 354 -16.17 -4.06 24.46
CA SER A 354 -16.41 -2.69 23.98
C SER A 354 -15.31 -2.21 23.07
N GLY A 355 -15.68 -1.46 22.03
CA GLY A 355 -14.76 -0.98 20.99
C GLY A 355 -15.09 -1.61 19.64
N GLY A 356 -14.12 -1.62 18.74
CA GLY A 356 -14.27 -2.27 17.45
C GLY A 356 -13.02 -2.18 16.60
N VAL A 357 -13.14 -2.67 15.38
CA VAL A 357 -12.15 -2.54 14.31
C VAL A 357 -12.81 -1.82 13.15
N ILE A 358 -12.05 -0.96 12.47
CA ILE A 358 -12.40 -0.53 11.12
C ILE A 358 -11.43 -1.25 10.19
N ILE A 359 -11.95 -2.06 9.26
CA ILE A 359 -11.17 -2.86 8.30
C ILE A 359 -11.51 -2.42 6.88
N ASP A 360 -10.47 -2.36 6.05
CA ASP A 360 -10.51 -1.81 4.71
C ASP A 360 -9.61 -2.65 3.78
N GLU A 361 -9.95 -2.69 2.50
CA GLU A 361 -9.07 -3.20 1.45
C GLU A 361 -8.55 -4.65 1.64
N LEU A 362 -9.39 -5.59 2.11
CA LEU A 362 -8.97 -6.98 2.33
C LEU A 362 -8.71 -7.71 1.00
N ARG A 363 -7.46 -8.11 0.80
CA ARG A 363 -6.99 -8.89 -0.34
C ARG A 363 -6.39 -10.21 0.10
N ILE A 364 -6.62 -11.27 -0.67
CA ILE A 364 -5.97 -12.57 -0.49
C ILE A 364 -5.34 -13.01 -1.80
N TRP A 365 -4.06 -13.34 -1.77
CA TRP A 365 -3.25 -13.72 -2.92
C TRP A 365 -2.84 -15.19 -2.82
N SER A 366 -2.76 -15.87 -3.97
CA SER A 366 -2.28 -17.25 -4.11
C SER A 366 -0.76 -17.36 -4.27
N TYR A 367 -0.03 -16.24 -4.10
CA TYR A 367 1.42 -16.18 -4.11
C TYR A 367 1.92 -15.37 -2.91
N ALA A 368 3.16 -15.59 -2.53
CA ALA A 368 3.78 -14.91 -1.40
C ALA A 368 4.19 -13.47 -1.74
N LYS A 369 3.24 -12.55 -1.67
CA LYS A 369 3.48 -11.11 -1.84
C LYS A 369 4.28 -10.55 -0.66
N THR A 370 5.51 -10.10 -0.91
CA THR A 370 6.43 -9.52 0.11
C THR A 370 6.75 -8.05 -0.11
N ASN A 371 6.24 -7.45 -1.19
CA ASN A 371 6.36 -6.02 -1.48
C ASN A 371 4.96 -5.39 -1.45
N PHE A 372 4.82 -4.31 -0.68
CA PHE A 372 3.55 -3.63 -0.45
C PHE A 372 3.70 -2.15 -0.83
N SER A 373 2.90 -1.70 -1.79
CA SER A 373 2.77 -0.27 -2.11
C SER A 373 1.81 0.36 -1.10
N LEU A 374 2.36 1.01 -0.06
CA LEU A 374 1.60 1.54 1.08
C LEU A 374 1.10 2.98 0.90
#